data_AF-A0A7G9RXB8-F1
#
_entry.id   AF-A0A7G9RXB8-F1
#
_cell.length_a   1.000
_cell.length_b   1.000
_cell.length_c   1.000
_cell.angle_alpha   90.00
_cell.angle_beta   90.00
_cell.angle_gamma   90.00
#
_symmetry.space_group_name_H-M   'P 1'
#
loop_
_entity.id
_entity.type
_entity.pdbx_description
1 polymer ?
#
loop_
_entity_poly.entity_id
_entity_poly.type
_entity_poly.pdbx_seq_one_letter_code
_entity_poly.pdbx_strand_id
1 'polypeptide(L)'
;MTAMLFSQQSSDVVTQSHAIVNYDYALMIATRVLLFANLGMLFSCTTDNLEFVYSLRDQLKLPNVFVYGILATFNLLPLIKDEAKKNYASFQARGQKTWRFSSKVLTPLFIKTILYSDQITLAMRSKGFDEEGQRSEYTKIEVAPKDWIWAVSFSLFLIISTFYITKR
;
A
#
# COMPACT_ATOMS: atom_id res chain seq x y z
N MET A 1 -5.04 22.16 59.94
CA MET A 1 -6.08 22.28 58.90
C MET A 1 -5.57 22.96 57.62
N THR A 2 -4.75 24.02 57.74
CA THR A 2 -4.13 24.73 56.59
C THR A 2 -3.10 23.89 55.81
N ALA A 3 -2.35 22.98 56.45
CA ALA A 3 -1.39 22.11 55.75
C ALA A 3 -2.05 20.99 54.89
N MET A 4 -3.25 20.52 55.26
CA MET A 4 -4.00 19.55 54.45
C MET A 4 -4.57 20.19 53.18
N LEU A 5 -5.04 21.44 53.26
CA LEU A 5 -5.53 22.17 52.09
C LEU A 5 -4.42 22.44 51.07
N PHE A 6 -3.19 22.73 51.53
CA PHE A 6 -2.04 22.92 50.63
C PHE A 6 -1.58 21.62 49.96
N SER A 7 -1.64 20.49 50.69
CA SER A 7 -1.39 19.15 50.13
C SER A 7 -2.42 18.78 49.06
N GLN A 8 -3.71 18.98 49.32
CA GLN A 8 -4.78 18.71 48.34
C GLN A 8 -4.66 19.59 47.09
N GLN A 9 -4.35 20.88 47.27
CA GLN A 9 -4.10 21.82 46.16
C GLN A 9 -2.95 21.34 45.26
N SER A 10 -1.88 20.77 45.84
CA SER A 10 -0.74 20.29 45.07
C SER A 10 -1.05 19.00 44.29
N SER A 11 -1.87 18.09 44.83
CA SER A 11 -2.32 16.90 44.11
C SER A 11 -3.32 17.23 43.00
N ASP A 12 -4.21 18.21 43.21
CA ASP A 12 -5.18 18.62 42.19
C ASP A 12 -4.50 19.35 41.02
N VAL A 13 -3.48 20.18 41.30
CA VAL A 13 -2.69 20.88 40.25
C VAL A 13 -1.85 19.89 39.43
N VAL A 14 -1.24 18.89 40.07
CA VAL A 14 -0.46 17.86 39.35
C VAL A 14 -1.38 16.99 38.49
N THR A 15 -2.54 16.56 39.03
CA THR A 15 -3.53 15.75 38.30
C THR A 15 -4.18 16.53 37.14
N GLN A 16 -4.46 17.82 37.32
CA GLN A 16 -4.94 18.68 36.23
C GLN A 16 -3.87 18.92 35.16
N SER A 17 -2.59 19.10 35.56
CA SER A 17 -1.51 19.24 34.56
C SER A 17 -1.35 17.97 33.73
N HIS A 18 -1.40 16.77 34.35
CA HIS A 18 -1.33 15.51 33.61
C HIS A 18 -2.57 15.29 32.73
N ALA A 19 -3.77 15.72 33.15
CA ALA A 19 -4.98 15.61 32.35
C ALA A 19 -4.96 16.50 31.10
N ILE A 20 -4.51 17.76 31.24
CA ILE A 20 -4.39 18.72 30.11
C ILE A 20 -3.33 18.24 29.13
N VAL A 21 -2.16 17.83 29.64
CA VAL A 21 -1.05 17.30 28.85
C VAL A 21 -1.46 16.03 28.08
N ASN A 22 -2.19 15.10 28.71
CA ASN A 22 -2.68 13.89 28.05
C ASN A 22 -3.71 14.18 26.94
N TYR A 23 -4.54 15.20 27.10
CA TYR A 23 -5.52 15.60 26.09
C TYR A 23 -4.84 16.19 24.84
N ASP A 24 -3.86 17.07 25.03
CA ASP A 24 -3.09 17.66 23.92
C ASP A 24 -2.29 16.59 23.18
N TYR A 25 -1.65 15.66 23.90
CA TYR A 25 -0.96 14.54 23.27
C TYR A 25 -1.90 13.62 22.50
N ALA A 26 -3.10 13.34 23.03
CA ALA A 26 -4.10 12.55 22.34
C ALA A 26 -4.55 13.21 21.03
N LEU A 27 -4.79 14.53 21.04
CA LEU A 27 -5.13 15.30 19.84
C LEU A 27 -4.00 15.30 18.81
N MET A 28 -2.74 15.45 19.23
CA MET A 28 -1.59 15.41 18.34
C MET A 28 -1.44 14.05 17.64
N ILE A 29 -1.58 12.95 18.39
CA ILE A 29 -1.48 11.60 17.84
C ILE A 29 -2.64 11.30 16.89
N ALA A 30 -3.87 11.64 17.29
CA ALA A 30 -5.07 11.43 16.46
C ALA A 30 -4.94 12.16 15.10
N THR A 31 -4.44 13.40 15.10
CA THR A 31 -4.26 14.20 13.88
C THR A 31 -3.23 13.56 12.96
N ARG A 32 -2.11 13.03 13.48
CA ARG A 32 -1.09 12.34 12.65
C ARG A 32 -1.66 11.10 11.99
N VAL A 33 -2.40 10.28 12.74
CA VAL A 33 -3.03 9.05 12.21
C VAL A 33 -4.04 9.41 11.12
N LEU A 34 -4.89 10.42 11.36
CA LEU A 34 -5.83 10.92 10.36
C LEU A 34 -5.12 11.44 9.11
N LEU A 35 -4.00 12.15 9.26
CA LEU A 35 -3.22 12.69 8.14
C LEU A 35 -2.68 11.58 7.24
N PHE A 36 -2.06 10.55 7.82
CA PHE A 36 -1.56 9.40 7.05
C PHE A 36 -2.69 8.59 6.41
N ALA A 37 -3.82 8.41 7.10
CA ALA A 37 -4.98 7.70 6.55
C ALA A 37 -5.59 8.44 5.35
N ASN A 38 -5.77 9.75 5.46
CA ASN A 38 -6.30 10.58 4.37
C ASN A 38 -5.36 10.61 3.15
N LEU A 39 -4.05 10.72 3.39
CA LEU A 39 -3.05 10.69 2.32
C LEU A 39 -3.08 9.35 1.56
N GLY A 40 -3.14 8.24 2.28
CA GLY A 40 -3.28 6.91 1.67
C GLY A 40 -4.60 6.73 0.90
N MET A 41 -5.71 7.21 1.45
CA MET A 41 -7.03 7.10 0.82
C MET A 41 -7.11 7.89 -0.49
N LEU A 42 -6.57 9.10 -0.54
CA LEU A 42 -6.52 9.89 -1.78
C LEU A 42 -5.59 9.29 -2.81
N PHE A 43 -4.42 8.81 -2.39
CA PHE A 43 -3.51 8.11 -3.29
C PHE A 43 -4.20 6.91 -3.96
N SER A 44 -4.94 6.12 -3.17
CA SER A 44 -5.71 4.97 -3.67
C SER A 44 -6.91 5.36 -4.55
N CYS A 45 -7.49 6.54 -4.37
CA CYS A 45 -8.65 7.00 -5.15
C CYS A 45 -8.25 7.65 -6.48
N THR A 46 -7.06 8.26 -6.54
CA THR A 46 -6.61 9.07 -7.68
C THR A 46 -5.72 8.30 -8.64
N THR A 47 -4.97 7.29 -8.16
CA THR A 47 -3.93 6.59 -8.96
C THR A 47 -4.36 5.16 -9.28
N ASP A 48 -4.32 4.77 -10.55
CA ASP A 48 -4.44 3.35 -10.93
C ASP A 48 -3.13 2.60 -10.62
N ASN A 49 -3.24 1.32 -10.25
CA ASN A 49 -2.11 0.50 -9.83
C ASN A 49 -1.03 0.39 -10.92
N LEU A 50 -1.44 0.33 -12.19
CA LEU A 50 -0.50 0.24 -13.31
C LEU A 50 0.21 1.57 -13.55
N GLU A 51 -0.52 2.69 -13.45
CA GLU A 51 0.01 4.05 -13.61
C GLU A 51 1.09 4.36 -12.57
N PHE A 52 0.88 3.89 -11.34
CA PHE A 52 1.88 3.96 -10.29
C PHE A 52 3.18 3.21 -10.64
N VAL A 53 3.10 2.01 -11.21
CA VAL A 53 4.29 1.23 -11.59
C VAL A 53 5.09 1.89 -12.69
N TYR A 54 4.43 2.55 -13.64
CA TYR A 54 5.12 3.30 -14.68
C TYR A 54 5.74 4.60 -14.14
N SER A 55 5.04 5.36 -13.27
CA SER A 55 5.67 6.52 -12.62
C SER A 55 6.89 6.14 -11.76
N LEU A 56 6.85 4.97 -11.11
CA LEU A 56 8.00 4.36 -10.44
C LEU A 56 9.15 4.07 -11.42
N ARG A 57 8.88 3.59 -12.64
CA ARG A 57 9.91 3.43 -13.68
C ARG A 57 10.61 4.76 -13.95
N ASP A 58 9.83 5.78 -14.26
CA ASP A 58 10.35 7.05 -14.78
C ASP A 58 11.07 7.87 -13.71
N GLN A 59 10.52 7.92 -12.50
CA GLN A 59 11.07 8.74 -11.40
C GLN A 59 12.23 8.07 -10.68
N LEU A 60 12.13 6.75 -10.43
CA LEU A 60 13.13 5.98 -9.71
C LEU A 60 14.14 5.29 -10.65
N LYS A 61 14.01 5.46 -11.97
CA LYS A 61 14.85 4.82 -13.01
C LYS A 61 15.04 3.32 -12.72
N LEU A 62 13.93 2.66 -12.39
CA LEU A 62 13.96 1.23 -12.08
C LEU A 62 14.42 0.43 -13.30
N PRO A 63 15.30 -0.58 -13.11
CA PRO A 63 15.68 -1.49 -14.18
C PRO A 63 14.45 -2.10 -14.85
N ASN A 64 14.46 -2.17 -16.18
CA ASN A 64 13.33 -2.64 -16.98
C ASN A 64 12.83 -4.02 -16.51
N VAL A 65 13.74 -4.92 -16.15
CA VAL A 65 13.44 -6.26 -15.64
C VAL A 65 12.48 -6.22 -14.44
N PHE A 66 12.67 -5.27 -13.51
CA PHE A 66 11.82 -5.15 -12.33
C PHE A 66 10.43 -4.62 -12.68
N VAL A 67 10.35 -3.63 -13.57
CA VAL A 67 9.07 -3.05 -13.98
C VAL A 67 8.21 -4.07 -14.70
N TYR A 68 8.79 -4.84 -15.62
CA TYR A 68 8.09 -5.93 -16.29
C TYR A 68 7.74 -7.08 -15.35
N GLY A 69 8.56 -7.35 -14.34
CA GLY A 69 8.23 -8.31 -13.28
C GLY A 69 6.99 -7.90 -12.48
N ILE A 70 6.89 -6.63 -12.07
CA ILE A 70 5.71 -6.12 -11.36
C ILE A 70 4.47 -6.13 -12.26
N LEU A 71 4.60 -5.63 -13.50
CA LEU A 71 3.50 -5.65 -14.48
C LEU A 71 3.02 -7.07 -14.77
N ALA A 72 3.93 -8.02 -14.97
CA ALA A 72 3.61 -9.42 -15.16
C ALA A 72 2.90 -9.99 -13.92
N THR A 73 3.36 -9.66 -12.72
CA THR A 73 2.75 -10.10 -11.46
C THR A 73 1.32 -9.57 -11.32
N PHE A 74 1.05 -8.30 -11.61
CA PHE A 74 -0.29 -7.73 -11.56
C PHE A 74 -1.26 -8.45 -12.51
N ASN A 75 -0.79 -8.81 -13.71
CA ASN A 75 -1.59 -9.59 -14.67
C ASN A 75 -1.70 -11.08 -14.30
N LEU A 76 -0.69 -11.65 -13.62
CA LEU A 76 -0.64 -13.05 -13.21
C LEU A 76 -1.51 -13.32 -11.97
N LEU A 77 -1.65 -12.37 -11.06
CA LEU A 77 -2.46 -12.48 -9.85
C LEU A 77 -3.91 -12.97 -10.09
N PRO A 78 -4.70 -12.37 -11.00
CA PRO A 78 -6.06 -12.87 -11.28
C PRO A 78 -6.04 -14.29 -11.86
N LEU A 79 -5.08 -14.60 -12.74
CA LEU A 79 -4.93 -15.93 -13.32
C LEU A 79 -4.68 -17.00 -12.23
N ILE A 80 -3.79 -16.72 -11.28
CA ILE A 80 -3.51 -17.62 -10.15
C ILE A 80 -4.75 -17.80 -9.27
N LYS A 81 -5.53 -16.74 -9.03
CA LYS A 81 -6.78 -16.82 -8.25
C LYS A 81 -7.79 -17.76 -8.90
N ASP A 82 -7.93 -17.69 -10.22
CA ASP A 82 -8.87 -18.55 -10.94
C ASP A 82 -8.37 -19.99 -11.05
N GLU A 83 -7.06 -20.20 -11.23
CA GLU A 83 -6.46 -21.53 -11.18
C GLU A 83 -6.60 -22.18 -9.79
N ALA A 84 -6.47 -21.38 -8.72
CA ALA A 84 -6.73 -21.85 -7.36
C ALA A 84 -8.18 -22.32 -7.20
N LYS A 85 -9.17 -21.54 -7.68
CA LYS A 85 -10.59 -21.94 -7.66
C LYS A 85 -10.84 -23.25 -8.41
N LYS A 86 -10.23 -23.42 -9.59
CA LYS A 86 -10.33 -24.67 -10.38
C LYS A 86 -9.73 -25.84 -9.63
N ASN A 87 -8.55 -25.66 -9.02
CA ASN A 87 -7.94 -26.69 -8.17
C ASN A 87 -8.87 -27.08 -7.02
N TYR A 88 -9.45 -26.12 -6.29
CA TYR A 88 -10.45 -26.43 -5.25
C TYR A 88 -11.67 -27.19 -5.79
N ALA A 89 -12.19 -26.82 -6.96
CA ALA A 89 -13.32 -27.52 -7.58
C ALA A 89 -12.96 -28.98 -7.93
N SER A 90 -11.75 -29.23 -8.44
CA SER A 90 -11.28 -30.58 -8.76
C SER A 90 -11.13 -31.48 -7.52
N PHE A 91 -10.68 -30.94 -6.38
CA PHE A 91 -10.57 -31.69 -5.14
C PHE A 91 -11.94 -31.95 -4.50
N GLN A 92 -12.87 -31.00 -4.61
CA GLN A 92 -14.26 -31.21 -4.20
C GLN A 92 -14.94 -32.30 -5.04
N ALA A 93 -14.70 -32.35 -6.35
CA ALA A 93 -15.21 -33.42 -7.22
C ALA A 93 -14.67 -34.82 -6.82
N ARG A 94 -13.51 -34.88 -6.16
CA ARG A 94 -12.92 -36.12 -5.60
C ARG A 94 -13.46 -36.46 -4.20
N GLY A 95 -14.47 -35.74 -3.70
CA GLY A 95 -15.09 -35.98 -2.39
C GLY A 95 -14.19 -35.65 -1.19
N GLN A 96 -13.06 -34.97 -1.39
CA GLN A 96 -12.14 -34.62 -0.31
C GLN A 96 -12.53 -33.24 0.27
N LYS A 97 -12.87 -33.19 1.57
CA LYS A 97 -13.00 -31.91 2.29
C LYS A 97 -11.61 -31.28 2.43
N THR A 98 -11.23 -30.47 1.45
CA THR A 98 -9.98 -29.71 1.51
C THR A 98 -10.18 -28.41 2.27
N TRP A 99 -9.48 -28.27 3.38
CA TRP A 99 -9.32 -26.98 4.05
C TRP A 99 -8.60 -25.98 3.14
N ARG A 100 -8.87 -24.68 3.30
CA ARG A 100 -8.29 -23.59 2.48
C ARG A 100 -6.74 -23.61 2.44
N PHE A 101 -6.09 -24.19 3.44
CA PHE A 101 -4.63 -24.32 3.52
C PHE A 101 -4.14 -25.78 3.49
N SER A 102 -4.89 -26.69 2.86
CA SER A 102 -4.43 -28.07 2.74
C SER A 102 -3.22 -28.16 1.81
N SER A 103 -2.15 -28.82 2.26
CA SER A 103 -0.93 -29.04 1.47
C SER A 103 -1.22 -29.65 0.09
N LYS A 104 -2.30 -30.45 -0.02
CA LYS A 104 -2.74 -31.05 -1.29
C LYS A 104 -3.14 -30.04 -2.37
N VAL A 105 -3.70 -28.89 -1.98
CA VAL A 105 -4.09 -27.83 -2.91
C VAL A 105 -2.91 -26.90 -3.22
N LEU A 106 -2.05 -26.70 -2.24
CA LEU A 106 -0.95 -25.75 -2.32
C LEU A 106 0.20 -26.26 -3.20
N THR A 107 0.56 -27.55 -3.11
CA THR A 107 1.61 -28.16 -3.94
C THR A 107 1.38 -27.99 -5.45
N PRO A 108 0.22 -28.36 -6.03
CA PRO A 108 0.00 -28.17 -7.47
C PRO A 108 -0.03 -26.71 -7.85
N LEU A 109 -0.51 -25.82 -6.98
CA LEU A 109 -0.50 -24.38 -7.23
C LEU A 109 0.94 -23.85 -7.33
N PHE A 110 1.84 -24.23 -6.42
CA PHE A 110 3.24 -23.83 -6.49
C PHE A 110 3.97 -24.36 -7.73
N ILE A 111 3.77 -25.63 -8.07
CA ILE A 111 4.36 -26.21 -9.28
C ILE A 111 3.90 -25.42 -10.51
N LYS A 112 2.61 -25.10 -10.60
CA LYS A 112 2.07 -24.27 -11.69
C LYS A 112 2.69 -22.88 -11.72
N THR A 113 2.86 -22.22 -10.58
CA THR A 113 3.50 -20.90 -10.52
C THR A 113 4.95 -20.93 -11.02
N ILE A 114 5.73 -21.95 -10.66
CA ILE A 114 7.11 -22.12 -11.16
C ILE A 114 7.10 -22.26 -12.69
N LEU A 115 6.24 -23.14 -13.21
CA LEU A 115 6.10 -23.33 -14.66
C LEU A 115 5.66 -22.05 -15.38
N TYR A 116 4.75 -21.27 -14.78
CA TYR A 116 4.33 -19.99 -15.35
C TYR A 116 5.48 -18.97 -15.38
N SER A 117 6.32 -18.92 -14.35
CA SER A 117 7.51 -18.05 -14.34
C SER A 117 8.44 -18.36 -15.50
N ASP A 118 8.70 -19.65 -15.74
CA ASP A 118 9.53 -20.10 -16.86
C ASP A 118 8.88 -19.75 -18.21
N GLN A 119 7.58 -19.96 -18.36
CA GLN A 119 6.84 -19.62 -19.57
C GLN A 119 6.84 -18.11 -19.85
N ILE A 120 6.66 -17.27 -18.83
CA ILE A 120 6.70 -15.81 -18.97
C ILE A 120 8.10 -15.38 -19.41
N THR A 121 9.14 -15.92 -18.78
CA THR A 121 10.53 -15.61 -19.12
C THR A 121 10.87 -16.07 -20.54
N LEU A 122 10.45 -17.28 -20.92
CA LEU A 122 10.65 -17.81 -22.27
C LEU A 122 9.90 -16.98 -23.32
N ALA A 123 8.67 -16.56 -23.04
CA ALA A 123 7.87 -15.71 -23.92
C ALA A 123 8.47 -14.30 -24.07
N MET A 124 9.09 -13.77 -23.02
CA MET A 124 9.83 -12.50 -23.08
C MET A 124 11.07 -12.66 -23.97
N ARG A 125 11.89 -13.68 -23.70
CA ARG A 125 13.11 -13.95 -24.49
C ARG A 125 12.81 -14.23 -25.95
N SER A 126 11.76 -14.98 -26.26
CA SER A 126 11.37 -15.27 -27.66
C SER A 126 10.88 -14.05 -28.42
N LYS A 127 10.34 -13.04 -27.72
CA LYS A 127 9.99 -11.73 -28.28
C LYS A 127 11.19 -10.77 -28.40
N GLY A 128 12.42 -11.25 -28.16
CA GLY A 128 13.62 -10.42 -28.19
C GLY A 128 13.68 -9.43 -27.02
N PHE A 129 13.16 -9.80 -25.86
CA PHE A 129 13.38 -9.02 -24.64
C PHE A 129 14.86 -9.10 -24.25
N ASP A 130 15.52 -7.94 -24.30
CA ASP A 130 16.89 -7.74 -23.83
C ASP A 130 16.84 -6.91 -22.54
N GLU A 131 17.61 -7.33 -21.53
CA GLU A 131 17.59 -6.76 -20.19
C GLU A 131 18.30 -5.39 -20.13
N GLU A 132 19.30 -5.20 -20.99
CA GLU A 132 20.15 -4.00 -21.07
C GLU A 132 19.81 -3.07 -22.24
N GLY A 133 18.95 -3.51 -23.17
CA GLY A 133 18.57 -2.76 -24.35
C GLY A 133 17.70 -1.53 -24.04
N GLN A 134 18.05 -0.38 -24.62
CA GLN A 134 17.21 0.82 -24.61
C GLN A 134 15.93 0.55 -25.42
N ARG A 135 14.82 0.35 -24.72
CA ARG A 135 13.51 0.09 -25.33
C ARG A 135 12.75 1.39 -25.56
N SER A 136 12.11 1.54 -26.71
CA SER A 136 11.15 2.62 -26.94
C SER A 136 9.86 2.31 -26.17
N GLU A 137 9.50 3.18 -25.22
CA GLU A 137 8.33 2.98 -24.38
C GLU A 137 7.03 3.23 -25.15
N TYR A 138 6.12 2.24 -25.12
CA TYR A 138 4.81 2.32 -25.78
C TYR A 138 3.81 3.22 -25.01
N THR A 139 3.96 3.31 -23.69
CA THR A 139 3.11 4.12 -22.83
C THR A 139 4.01 5.07 -22.06
N LYS A 140 4.15 6.31 -22.55
CA LYS A 140 4.73 7.39 -21.74
C LYS A 140 3.66 7.82 -20.76
N ILE A 141 4.00 7.76 -19.47
CA ILE A 141 3.14 8.32 -18.44
C ILE A 141 3.55 9.75 -18.27
N GLU A 142 2.86 10.63 -18.99
CA GLU A 142 2.89 12.04 -18.66
C GLU A 142 2.08 12.19 -17.36
N VAL A 143 2.79 12.33 -16.24
CA VAL A 143 2.19 12.80 -14.99
C VAL A 143 1.42 14.07 -15.31
N ALA A 144 0.09 13.99 -15.25
CA ALA A 144 -0.74 15.15 -15.53
C ALA A 144 -0.38 16.21 -14.48
N PRO A 145 -0.03 17.45 -14.88
CA PRO A 145 0.27 18.53 -13.93
C PRO A 145 -0.91 18.82 -12.97
N LYS A 146 -2.11 18.35 -13.33
CA LYS A 146 -3.31 18.38 -12.50
C LYS A 146 -3.20 17.52 -11.24
N ASP A 147 -2.52 16.37 -11.28
CA ASP A 147 -2.37 15.51 -10.11
C ASP A 147 -1.43 16.13 -9.08
N TRP A 148 -0.42 16.87 -9.56
CA TRP A 148 0.45 17.65 -8.68
C TRP A 148 -0.29 18.80 -8.00
N ILE A 149 -1.20 19.46 -8.71
CA ILE A 149 -2.06 20.52 -8.15
C ILE A 149 -3.01 19.96 -7.09
N TRP A 150 -3.63 18.80 -7.33
CA TRP A 150 -4.49 18.14 -6.33
C TRP A 150 -3.69 17.67 -5.10
N ALA A 151 -2.53 17.06 -5.31
CA ALA A 151 -1.66 16.62 -4.22
C ALA A 151 -1.15 17.80 -3.37
N VAL A 152 -0.71 18.89 -4.01
CA VAL A 152 -0.23 20.10 -3.33
C VAL A 152 -1.37 20.81 -2.61
N SER A 153 -2.53 20.98 -3.24
CA SER A 153 -3.71 21.60 -2.62
C SER A 153 -4.17 20.83 -1.39
N PHE A 154 -4.15 19.50 -1.46
CA PHE A 154 -4.55 18.65 -0.34
C PHE A 154 -3.50 18.62 0.78
N SER A 155 -2.22 18.56 0.43
CA SER A 155 -1.13 18.66 1.40
C SER A 155 -1.19 19.99 2.17
N LEU A 156 -1.44 21.10 1.46
CA LEU A 156 -1.66 22.41 2.07
C LEU A 156 -2.87 22.42 3.01
N PHE A 157 -4.00 21.82 2.60
CA PHE A 157 -5.19 21.71 3.45
C PHE A 157 -4.92 20.97 4.78
N LEU A 158 -4.16 19.87 4.73
CA LEU A 158 -3.78 19.10 5.93
C LEU A 158 -2.80 19.84 6.84
N ILE A 159 -1.84 20.56 6.25
CA ILE A 159 -0.90 21.40 7.00
C ILE A 159 -1.65 22.53 7.70
N ILE A 160 -2.59 23.18 7.01
CA ILE A 160 -3.45 24.23 7.58
C ILE A 160 -4.28 23.67 8.73
N SER A 161 -4.89 22.49 8.57
CA SER A 161 -5.67 21.83 9.65
C SER A 161 -4.81 21.60 10.90
N THR A 162 -3.58 21.13 10.73
CA THR A 162 -2.64 20.89 11.84
C THR A 162 -2.19 22.22 12.50
N PHE A 163 -1.92 23.25 11.71
CA PHE A 163 -1.51 24.57 12.19
C PHE A 163 -2.63 25.30 12.93
N TYR A 164 -3.88 25.13 12.49
CA TYR A 164 -5.06 25.74 13.13
C TYR A 164 -5.35 25.17 14.52
N ILE A 165 -5.04 23.89 14.73
CA ILE A 165 -5.17 23.21 16.03
C ILE A 165 -3.96 23.48 16.93
N THR A 166 -2.74 23.54 16.39
CA THR A 166 -1.53 23.85 17.18
C THR A 166 -1.51 25.29 17.71
N LYS A 167 -2.20 26.21 17.03
CA LYS A 167 -2.28 27.63 17.41
C LYS A 167 -3.45 27.95 18.36
N ARG A 168 -4.36 27.01 18.62
CA ARG A 168 -5.51 27.16 19.51
C ARG A 168 -5.29 26.39 20.81
#